data_AF-A0AAX6MQB1-F1
#
_entry.id   AF-A0AAX6MQB1-F1
#
_cell.length_a   1.000
_cell.length_b   1.000
_cell.length_c   1.000
_cell.angle_alpha   90.00
_cell.angle_beta   90.00
_cell.angle_gamma   90.00
#
_symmetry.space_group_name_H-M   'P 1'
#
loop_
_entity.id
_entity.type
_entity.pdbx_description
1 polymer ?
#
loop_
_entity_poly.entity_id
_entity_poly.type
_entity_poly.pdbx_seq_one_letter_code
_entity_poly.pdbx_strand_id
1 'polypeptide(L)'
;MDVHLLVYDLSNGLAKQMSLGLLGFQLDAVYHTSIELDNKEYVYDSGINVIRPGSSHLGQPLERIHLGKTELPMEAYDLFRHNCNNFSNDFAMFLLGKGIPSHIANMPQAVLDSPFGRMLQPQLAQMVEQRKAQQGGLLGIQNNVQPHTNGASNGVTNGTGSTAHSHRPSVINVTNLREFDDVLQRAEKSCAIVFFTSATCGPCRALYPLYDGLAAEYGNKVTIVKVDISRAFDVAQRYSISATPTFITFVHGKEGERWMGADAARLKSTVELLVQMAVPSHPHRMLRLPRFENAELKPVLYEKVPPLPKLLSKLGSEAENPSIQSLKNFIEIRSSEGPAEAPLPDLPAFSKFLLSAVESLPKEVLFTVVDLFRCALVDERLSGYFAEEHDQKTVVTILDTVNKAGDCPYALRLVTLQMACNLFSSHLYAEQILRQETLRSQITRLISSSFLDDSRDNIRVVASSLLFNVAIANYQMRQESGDVLPEDDQVELAASVVEAISQEESSNEALHGMLLALGFLVYCAPLEGDLINCLRIMDAEGTILGKKKSFPKEPLITEVGSELLGKGLARR
;
A
#
# COMPACT_ATOMS: atom_id res chain seq x y z
N MET A 1 11.24 8.59 -24.89
CA MET A 1 10.73 9.91 -24.50
C MET A 1 11.87 10.71 -23.89
N ASP A 2 12.02 11.99 -24.24
CA ASP A 2 13.08 12.86 -23.67
C ASP A 2 12.61 13.43 -22.33
N VAL A 3 13.44 13.30 -21.30
CA VAL A 3 13.15 13.75 -19.92
C VAL A 3 13.93 15.04 -19.66
N HIS A 4 13.23 16.09 -19.23
CA HIS A 4 13.85 17.37 -18.87
C HIS A 4 13.51 17.74 -17.42
N LEU A 5 14.47 18.33 -16.71
CA LEU A 5 14.26 18.98 -15.42
C LEU A 5 13.98 20.46 -15.66
N LEU A 6 12.88 20.96 -15.11
CA LEU A 6 12.56 22.38 -15.09
C LEU A 6 12.89 22.93 -13.69
N VAL A 7 13.62 24.05 -13.65
CA VAL A 7 14.06 24.70 -12.42
C VAL A 7 13.42 26.08 -12.32
N TYR A 8 12.78 26.38 -11.19
CA TYR A 8 12.08 27.63 -10.88
C TYR A 8 12.69 28.32 -9.67
N ASP A 9 12.56 29.66 -9.59
CA ASP A 9 12.90 30.44 -8.39
C ASP A 9 11.64 30.92 -7.68
N LEU A 10 11.32 30.31 -6.53
CA LEU A 10 10.18 30.69 -5.69
C LEU A 10 10.34 32.06 -5.02
N SER A 11 11.56 32.61 -4.98
CA SER A 11 11.84 33.89 -4.35
C SER A 11 11.71 35.08 -5.29
N ASN A 12 11.55 34.86 -6.60
CA ASN A 12 11.54 35.92 -7.62
C ASN A 12 12.71 36.92 -7.46
N GLY A 13 13.91 36.42 -7.18
CA GLY A 13 15.12 37.22 -6.98
C GLY A 13 15.31 37.83 -5.58
N LEU A 14 14.34 37.69 -4.67
CA LEU A 14 14.47 38.19 -3.29
C LEU A 14 15.53 37.41 -2.48
N ALA A 15 15.70 36.11 -2.74
CA ALA A 15 16.73 35.32 -2.07
C ALA A 15 18.13 35.88 -2.37
N LYS A 16 18.39 36.27 -3.62
CA LYS A 16 19.65 36.90 -4.03
C LYS A 16 19.91 38.25 -3.36
N GLN A 17 18.86 38.99 -3.02
CA GLN A 17 19.00 40.31 -2.40
C GLN A 17 19.12 40.26 -0.87
N MET A 18 18.49 39.28 -0.22
CA MET A 18 18.30 39.29 1.24
C MET A 18 19.05 38.19 1.99
N SER A 19 19.49 37.13 1.30
CA SER A 19 20.13 35.96 1.93
C SER A 19 21.38 36.28 2.73
N LEU A 20 22.26 37.14 2.20
CA LEU A 20 23.50 37.51 2.89
C LEU A 20 23.25 38.22 4.23
N GLY A 21 22.19 39.04 4.32
CA GLY A 21 21.82 39.76 5.53
C GLY A 21 21.03 38.93 6.54
N LEU A 22 20.29 37.90 6.09
CA LEU A 22 19.41 37.10 6.95
C LEU A 22 20.02 35.76 7.36
N LEU A 23 20.76 35.10 6.48
CA LEU A 23 21.28 33.74 6.65
C LEU A 23 22.80 33.71 6.85
N GLY A 24 23.50 34.83 6.58
CA GLY A 24 24.96 34.93 6.68
C GLY A 24 25.73 34.33 5.50
N PHE A 25 25.04 33.85 4.47
CA PHE A 25 25.60 33.39 3.21
C PHE A 25 24.69 33.73 2.05
N GLN A 26 25.27 33.83 0.85
CA GLN A 26 24.56 34.20 -0.36
C GLN A 26 23.80 32.99 -0.94
N LEU A 27 22.48 33.14 -1.12
CA LEU A 27 21.63 32.25 -1.91
C LEU A 27 21.25 32.95 -3.21
N ASP A 28 21.46 32.30 -4.36
CA ASP A 28 21.11 32.89 -5.66
C ASP A 28 19.62 32.82 -5.99
N ALA A 29 18.90 31.82 -5.48
CA ALA A 29 17.46 31.60 -5.68
C ALA A 29 16.91 30.61 -4.64
N VAL A 30 15.58 30.55 -4.48
CA VAL A 30 14.90 29.45 -3.80
C VAL A 30 14.41 28.47 -4.86
N TYR A 31 15.24 27.49 -5.15
CA TYR A 31 14.99 26.51 -6.21
C TYR A 31 13.79 25.60 -5.91
N HIS A 32 12.92 25.46 -6.90
CA HIS A 32 11.86 24.47 -6.99
C HIS A 32 11.96 23.73 -8.31
N THR A 33 11.80 22.41 -8.29
CA THR A 33 11.98 21.57 -9.47
C THR A 33 10.74 20.79 -9.87
N SER A 34 10.63 20.53 -11.17
CA SER A 34 9.63 19.66 -11.77
C SER A 34 10.21 18.90 -12.96
N ILE A 35 9.54 17.83 -13.40
CA ILE A 35 9.99 17.01 -14.52
C ILE A 35 9.05 17.19 -15.70
N GLU A 36 9.61 17.45 -16.88
CA GLU A 36 8.90 17.50 -18.15
C GLU A 36 9.16 16.20 -18.95
N LEU A 37 8.06 15.56 -19.36
CA LEU A 37 8.04 14.38 -20.22
C LEU A 37 6.90 14.56 -21.23
N ASP A 38 7.19 14.45 -22.53
CA ASP A 38 6.19 14.55 -23.62
C ASP A 38 5.27 15.78 -23.53
N ASN A 39 5.86 16.98 -23.32
CA ASN A 39 5.17 18.27 -23.17
C ASN A 39 4.17 18.33 -21.99
N LYS A 40 4.31 17.44 -21.01
CA LYS A 40 3.60 17.47 -19.73
C LYS A 40 4.61 17.66 -18.62
N GLU A 41 4.32 18.59 -17.73
CA GLU A 41 5.12 18.90 -16.55
C GLU A 41 4.48 18.25 -15.33
N TYR A 42 5.28 17.50 -14.56
CA TYR A 42 4.91 16.82 -13.34
C TYR A 42 5.48 17.59 -12.15
N VAL A 43 4.61 18.20 -11.36
CA VAL A 43 4.95 18.98 -10.16
C VAL A 43 4.33 18.33 -8.95
N TYR A 44 5.07 18.26 -7.85
CA TYR A 44 4.54 17.86 -6.56
C TYR A 44 4.03 19.08 -5.78
N ASP A 45 2.75 19.12 -5.44
CA ASP A 45 2.14 20.15 -4.60
C ASP A 45 1.04 19.56 -3.71
N SER A 46 1.42 19.01 -2.54
CA SER A 46 0.54 18.19 -1.68
C SER A 46 -0.11 16.98 -2.38
N GLY A 47 0.44 16.59 -3.53
CA GLY A 47 -0.12 15.68 -4.52
C GLY A 47 0.71 15.77 -5.81
N ILE A 48 0.70 14.76 -6.67
CA ILE A 48 1.29 14.89 -8.02
C ILE A 48 0.27 15.60 -8.91
N ASN A 49 0.67 16.72 -9.50
CA ASN A 49 -0.13 17.48 -10.46
C ASN A 49 0.53 17.42 -11.83
N VAL A 50 -0.30 17.26 -12.87
CA VAL A 50 0.14 17.25 -14.26
C VAL A 50 -0.34 18.54 -14.92
N ILE A 51 0.60 19.38 -15.31
CA ILE A 51 0.33 20.69 -15.91
C ILE A 51 1.05 20.81 -17.26
N ARG A 52 0.75 21.87 -18.01
CA ARG A 52 1.58 22.24 -19.17
C ARG A 52 2.80 23.03 -18.67
N PRO A 53 4.00 22.78 -19.20
CA PRO A 53 5.20 23.56 -18.88
C PRO A 53 4.93 25.06 -18.84
N GLY A 54 5.17 25.70 -17.69
CA GLY A 54 5.01 27.15 -17.50
C GLY A 54 3.57 27.67 -17.41
N SER A 55 2.58 26.79 -17.17
CA SER A 55 1.16 27.16 -17.00
C SER A 55 0.71 27.35 -15.54
N SER A 56 1.59 27.11 -14.56
CA SER A 56 1.32 27.34 -13.13
C SER A 56 1.65 28.77 -12.72
N HIS A 57 1.26 29.13 -11.48
CA HIS A 57 1.65 30.39 -10.84
C HIS A 57 3.17 30.50 -10.57
N LEU A 58 3.95 29.44 -10.84
CA LEU A 58 5.41 29.42 -10.74
C LEU A 58 6.09 30.16 -11.90
N GLY A 59 5.34 30.52 -12.96
CA GLY A 59 5.85 31.29 -14.09
C GLY A 59 6.64 30.46 -15.10
N GLN A 60 7.57 31.10 -15.82
CA GLN A 60 8.45 30.44 -16.77
C GLN A 60 9.67 29.84 -16.04
N PRO A 61 10.14 28.63 -16.42
CA PRO A 61 11.31 28.01 -15.81
C PRO A 61 12.56 28.86 -16.08
N LEU A 62 13.39 29.00 -15.04
CA LEU A 62 14.67 29.70 -15.11
C LEU A 62 15.70 28.90 -15.91
N GLU A 63 15.66 27.57 -15.79
CA GLU A 63 16.51 26.66 -16.52
C GLU A 63 15.75 25.38 -16.91
N ARG A 64 16.07 24.86 -18.10
CA ARG A 64 15.57 23.57 -18.62
C ARG A 64 16.77 22.67 -18.91
N ILE A 65 16.97 21.67 -18.06
CA ILE A 65 18.12 20.76 -18.10
C ILE A 65 17.68 19.44 -18.74
N HIS A 66 18.33 19.01 -19.83
CA HIS A 66 18.09 17.69 -20.42
C HIS A 66 18.78 16.62 -19.56
N LEU A 67 18.00 15.66 -19.05
CA LEU A 67 18.50 14.61 -18.17
C LEU A 67 18.79 13.30 -18.92
N GLY A 68 18.04 13.00 -19.99
CA GLY A 68 18.25 11.80 -20.81
C GLY A 68 17.01 11.32 -21.56
N LYS A 69 17.05 10.08 -22.05
CA LYS A 69 15.93 9.42 -22.75
C LYS A 69 15.48 8.17 -21.99
N THR A 70 14.16 7.98 -21.88
CA THR A 70 13.54 6.81 -21.27
C THR A 70 12.66 6.04 -22.27
N GLU A 71 12.54 4.73 -22.12
CA GLU A 71 11.68 3.84 -22.92
C GLU A 71 10.48 3.29 -22.12
N LEU A 72 10.33 3.69 -20.85
CA LEU A 72 9.27 3.22 -19.96
C LEU A 72 7.90 3.84 -20.34
N PRO A 73 6.85 3.04 -20.58
CA PRO A 73 5.49 3.55 -20.74
C PRO A 73 4.94 4.00 -19.38
N MET A 74 4.26 5.14 -19.35
CA MET A 74 3.77 5.74 -18.12
C MET A 74 2.31 5.29 -17.84
N GLU A 75 2.15 4.17 -17.15
CA GLU A 75 0.88 3.80 -16.50
C GLU A 75 1.02 3.86 -14.98
N ALA A 76 -0.03 4.37 -14.34
CA ALA A 76 -0.15 4.84 -12.96
C ALA A 76 0.78 4.20 -11.91
N TYR A 77 1.81 4.95 -11.49
CA TYR A 77 2.65 4.65 -10.34
C TYR A 77 2.43 5.68 -9.23
N ASP A 78 2.21 5.20 -8.00
CA ASP A 78 1.85 6.00 -6.82
C ASP A 78 3.13 6.46 -6.08
N LEU A 79 3.72 7.56 -6.55
CA LEU A 79 4.90 8.19 -5.96
C LEU A 79 4.52 9.12 -4.80
N PHE A 80 4.41 8.58 -3.59
CA PHE A 80 4.34 9.41 -2.39
C PHE A 80 5.43 9.05 -1.38
N ARG A 81 6.44 9.93 -1.24
CA ARG A 81 6.70 10.68 0.01
C ARG A 81 7.85 11.69 -0.11
N HIS A 82 7.61 12.87 0.47
CA HIS A 82 8.51 14.01 0.69
C HIS A 82 8.74 14.97 -0.50
N ASN A 83 9.32 16.15 -0.21
CA ASN A 83 9.13 17.41 -0.95
C ASN A 83 9.42 17.37 -2.47
N CYS A 84 9.07 18.43 -3.19
CA CYS A 84 9.19 18.54 -4.66
C CYS A 84 10.58 18.25 -5.24
N ASN A 85 11.64 18.57 -4.49
CA ASN A 85 13.02 18.32 -4.89
C ASN A 85 13.39 16.83 -4.69
N ASN A 86 12.90 16.20 -3.63
CA ASN A 86 13.02 14.74 -3.44
C ASN A 86 12.19 13.99 -4.46
N PHE A 87 10.96 14.42 -4.72
CA PHE A 87 10.11 13.86 -5.78
C PHE A 87 10.80 13.93 -7.14
N SER A 88 11.31 15.10 -7.54
CA SER A 88 12.00 15.26 -8.83
C SER A 88 13.30 14.44 -8.90
N ASN A 89 14.00 14.29 -7.78
CA ASN A 89 15.17 13.42 -7.68
C ASN A 89 14.80 11.95 -7.86
N ASP A 90 13.81 11.46 -7.12
CA ASP A 90 13.40 10.07 -7.12
C ASP A 90 12.75 9.69 -8.45
N PHE A 91 12.01 10.62 -9.07
CA PHE A 91 11.43 10.46 -10.39
C PHE A 91 12.49 10.48 -11.51
N ALA A 92 13.52 11.34 -11.41
CA ALA A 92 14.65 11.31 -12.33
C ALA A 92 15.51 10.04 -12.17
N MET A 93 15.75 9.62 -10.93
CA MET A 93 16.44 8.36 -10.60
C MET A 93 15.69 7.15 -11.16
N PHE A 94 14.36 7.13 -11.04
CA PHE A 94 13.53 6.08 -11.60
C PHE A 94 13.59 6.05 -13.13
N LEU A 95 13.43 7.20 -13.79
CA LEU A 95 13.36 7.26 -15.26
C LEU A 95 14.71 7.07 -15.96
N LEU A 96 15.83 7.43 -15.30
CA LEU A 96 17.14 7.58 -15.95
C LEU A 96 18.30 6.96 -15.16
N GLY A 97 18.09 6.47 -13.95
CA GLY A 97 19.15 5.95 -13.07
C GLY A 97 20.11 7.03 -12.55
N LYS A 98 19.75 8.32 -12.64
CA LYS A 98 20.57 9.46 -12.19
C LYS A 98 19.70 10.54 -11.55
N GLY A 99 20.17 11.08 -10.42
CA GLY A 99 19.46 12.08 -9.63
C GLY A 99 19.65 13.51 -10.13
N ILE A 100 18.99 14.47 -9.48
CA ILE A 100 19.13 15.90 -9.78
C ILE A 100 20.43 16.48 -9.18
N PRO A 101 20.95 17.61 -9.68
CA PRO A 101 22.18 18.22 -9.16
C PRO A 101 22.14 18.43 -7.63
N SER A 102 23.20 17.99 -6.94
CA SER A 102 23.27 17.93 -5.47
C SER A 102 23.10 19.28 -4.76
N HIS A 103 23.47 20.39 -5.41
CA HIS A 103 23.28 21.73 -4.88
C HIS A 103 21.80 22.17 -4.81
N ILE A 104 20.91 21.55 -5.59
CA ILE A 104 19.45 21.78 -5.59
C ILE A 104 18.77 20.88 -4.55
N ALA A 105 19.22 19.63 -4.44
CA ALA A 105 18.69 18.66 -3.49
C ALA A 105 18.99 19.04 -2.03
N ASN A 106 20.21 19.53 -1.74
CA ASN A 106 20.67 19.77 -0.38
C ASN A 106 20.37 21.19 0.16
N MET A 107 19.73 22.05 -0.64
CA MET A 107 19.47 23.46 -0.28
C MET A 107 18.57 23.66 0.96
N PRO A 108 17.47 22.89 1.16
CA PRO A 108 16.66 23.02 2.38
C PRO A 108 17.43 22.72 3.66
N GLN A 109 18.33 21.73 3.62
CA GLN A 109 19.17 21.34 4.76
C GLN A 109 20.18 22.46 5.10
N ALA A 110 20.80 23.05 4.08
CA ALA A 110 21.73 24.18 4.26
C ALA A 110 21.06 25.41 4.91
N VAL A 111 19.77 25.66 4.63
CA VAL A 111 19.01 26.75 5.28
C VAL A 111 18.65 26.40 6.73
N LEU A 112 18.24 25.17 7.01
CA LEU A 112 17.92 24.71 8.38
C LEU A 112 19.14 24.63 9.29
N ASP A 113 20.32 24.37 8.74
CA ASP A 113 21.57 24.34 9.50
C ASP A 113 22.03 25.74 9.94
N SER A 114 21.49 26.81 9.34
CA SER A 114 21.80 28.19 9.69
C SER A 114 21.17 28.62 11.03
N PRO A 115 21.82 29.53 11.80
CA PRO A 115 21.30 30.01 13.08
C PRO A 115 19.90 30.63 12.99
N PHE A 116 19.62 31.33 11.89
CA PHE A 116 18.32 31.95 11.63
C PHE A 116 17.27 30.92 11.21
N GLY A 117 17.64 29.91 10.40
CA GLY A 117 16.75 28.83 9.97
C GLY A 117 16.22 27.99 11.14
N ARG A 118 17.07 27.68 12.14
CA ARG A 118 16.65 26.97 13.37
C ARG A 118 15.65 27.78 14.21
N MET A 119 15.77 29.11 14.19
CA MET A 119 14.87 30.00 14.93
C MET A 119 13.48 30.09 14.31
N LEU A 120 13.39 30.03 12.97
CA LEU A 120 12.11 30.12 12.24
C LEU A 120 11.41 28.77 12.04
N GLN A 121 12.09 27.65 12.29
CA GLN A 121 11.56 26.29 12.12
C GLN A 121 10.14 26.10 12.73
N PRO A 122 9.84 26.50 13.99
CA PRO A 122 8.50 26.33 14.55
C PRO A 122 7.43 27.25 13.91
N GLN A 123 7.80 28.45 13.46
CA GLN A 123 6.86 29.36 12.76
C GLN A 123 6.58 28.91 11.33
N LEU A 124 7.60 28.42 10.62
CA LEU A 124 7.46 27.88 9.27
C LEU A 124 6.61 26.62 9.26
N ALA A 125 6.79 25.73 10.25
CA ALA A 125 5.96 24.55 10.42
C ALA A 125 4.47 24.93 10.61
N GLN A 126 4.18 25.89 11.49
CA GLN A 126 2.81 26.39 11.68
C GLN A 126 2.21 27.05 10.44
N MET A 127 3.00 27.83 9.68
CA MET A 127 2.53 28.43 8.42
C MET A 127 2.21 27.39 7.35
N VAL A 128 3.03 26.36 7.21
CA VAL A 128 2.80 25.25 6.26
C VAL A 128 1.53 24.50 6.61
N GLU A 129 1.29 24.27 7.90
CA GLU A 129 0.12 23.54 8.40
C GLU A 129 -1.18 24.35 8.24
N GLN A 130 -1.14 25.68 8.46
CA GLN A 130 -2.25 26.58 8.15
C GLN A 130 -2.55 26.68 6.64
N ARG A 131 -1.53 26.71 5.78
CA ARG A 131 -1.73 26.79 4.32
C ARG A 131 -2.30 25.51 3.73
N LYS A 132 -1.82 24.34 4.18
CA LYS A 132 -2.38 23.03 3.80
C LYS A 132 -3.88 22.92 4.14
N ALA A 133 -4.32 23.50 5.25
CA ALA A 133 -5.71 23.46 5.69
C ALA A 133 -6.66 24.35 4.86
N GLN A 134 -6.14 25.33 4.09
CA GLN A 134 -6.98 26.31 3.36
C GLN A 134 -7.04 26.11 1.83
N GLN A 135 -6.00 25.54 1.19
CA GLN A 135 -5.91 25.54 -0.29
C GLN A 135 -5.61 24.19 -0.97
N GLY A 136 -5.55 23.07 -0.24
CA GLY A 136 -5.35 21.74 -0.85
C GLY A 136 -3.97 21.52 -1.50
N GLY A 137 -3.00 22.40 -1.21
CA GLY A 137 -1.66 22.48 -1.80
C GLY A 137 -0.79 23.47 -1.01
N LEU A 138 0.54 23.34 -1.07
CA LEU A 138 1.50 24.34 -0.57
C LEU A 138 1.68 25.51 -1.56
N LEU A 139 1.52 25.22 -2.85
CA LEU A 139 1.69 26.13 -3.98
C LEU A 139 0.34 26.56 -4.59
N GLY A 140 -0.71 25.73 -4.52
CA GLY A 140 -2.06 26.06 -4.97
C GLY A 140 -2.32 25.68 -6.44
N ILE A 141 -1.75 24.56 -6.90
CA ILE A 141 -1.87 24.07 -8.28
C ILE A 141 -3.16 23.21 -8.41
N GLN A 142 -4.06 23.57 -9.35
CA GLN A 142 -5.26 22.77 -9.66
C GLN A 142 -5.10 22.02 -11.00
N ASN A 143 -5.45 20.73 -11.02
CA ASN A 143 -5.44 19.87 -12.21
C ASN A 143 -6.44 20.39 -13.26
N ASN A 144 -5.92 20.88 -14.40
CA ASN A 144 -6.75 21.30 -15.52
C ASN A 144 -6.57 20.32 -16.70
N VAL A 145 -7.13 19.12 -16.57
CA VAL A 145 -7.23 18.17 -17.69
C VAL A 145 -8.60 18.35 -18.34
N GLN A 146 -8.67 19.21 -19.35
CA GLN A 146 -9.83 19.27 -20.25
C GLN A 146 -9.79 18.09 -21.24
N PRO A 147 -10.86 17.30 -21.38
CA PRO A 147 -10.97 16.31 -22.46
C PRO A 147 -11.23 17.02 -23.80
N HIS A 148 -10.41 16.74 -24.80
CA HIS A 148 -10.60 17.18 -26.17
C HIS A 148 -11.88 16.58 -26.76
N THR A 149 -12.86 17.42 -27.14
CA THR A 149 -13.97 17.05 -28.01
C THR A 149 -13.70 17.52 -29.43
N ASN A 150 -13.46 16.60 -30.36
CA ASN A 150 -13.64 16.84 -31.80
C ASN A 150 -14.95 16.18 -32.23
N GLY A 151 -15.86 16.97 -32.80
CA GLY A 151 -17.13 16.49 -33.32
C GLY A 151 -17.01 15.91 -34.74
N ALA A 152 -17.81 14.89 -35.04
CA ALA A 152 -18.85 14.95 -36.09
C ALA A 152 -19.58 13.58 -36.28
N SER A 153 -20.91 13.67 -36.16
CA SER A 153 -22.00 12.96 -36.88
C SER A 153 -22.16 11.42 -36.89
N ASN A 154 -23.30 11.04 -36.30
CA ASN A 154 -24.39 10.13 -36.76
C ASN A 154 -24.12 8.64 -37.07
N GLY A 155 -24.80 7.78 -36.29
CA GLY A 155 -25.16 6.42 -36.68
C GLY A 155 -25.77 5.61 -35.52
N VAL A 156 -27.09 5.45 -35.53
CA VAL A 156 -27.90 4.65 -34.61
C VAL A 156 -27.55 3.16 -34.71
N THR A 157 -27.42 2.43 -33.58
CA THR A 157 -28.09 1.12 -33.32
C THR A 157 -27.74 0.54 -31.93
N ASN A 158 -28.73 -0.14 -31.34
CA ASN A 158 -28.78 -0.77 -30.02
C ASN A 158 -27.73 -1.88 -29.82
N GLY A 159 -27.24 -2.01 -28.59
CA GLY A 159 -26.51 -3.20 -28.12
C GLY A 159 -26.24 -3.16 -26.62
N THR A 160 -26.91 -4.02 -25.88
CA THR A 160 -26.79 -4.28 -24.44
C THR A 160 -25.40 -4.75 -24.04
N GLY A 161 -24.77 -4.09 -23.08
CA GLY A 161 -23.54 -4.54 -22.43
C GLY A 161 -23.26 -3.70 -21.18
N SER A 162 -23.50 -4.27 -20.00
CA SER A 162 -23.21 -3.66 -18.70
C SER A 162 -21.70 -3.81 -18.41
N THR A 163 -20.98 -2.69 -18.37
CA THR A 163 -19.61 -2.61 -17.84
C THR A 163 -19.62 -1.70 -16.62
N ALA A 164 -19.33 -2.28 -15.46
CA ALA A 164 -19.17 -1.56 -14.20
C ALA A 164 -17.93 -0.68 -14.25
N HIS A 165 -18.13 0.64 -14.39
CA HIS A 165 -17.07 1.62 -14.20
C HIS A 165 -16.89 1.92 -12.71
N SER A 166 -15.67 1.69 -12.21
CA SER A 166 -15.17 2.14 -10.91
C SER A 166 -15.45 3.64 -10.70
N HIS A 167 -16.49 3.95 -9.94
CA HIS A 167 -16.86 5.31 -9.56
C HIS A 167 -16.04 5.73 -8.35
N ARG A 168 -15.27 6.82 -8.44
CA ARG A 168 -14.72 7.45 -7.23
C ARG A 168 -15.88 7.78 -6.29
N PRO A 169 -15.79 7.47 -5.00
CA PRO A 169 -16.84 7.80 -4.05
C PRO A 169 -17.09 9.32 -4.11
N SER A 170 -18.34 9.69 -4.39
CA SER A 170 -18.77 11.07 -4.56
C SER A 170 -20.11 11.28 -3.89
N VAL A 171 -20.44 12.54 -3.59
CA VAL A 171 -21.71 12.88 -2.97
C VAL A 171 -22.87 12.44 -3.86
N ILE A 172 -23.76 11.62 -3.31
CA ILE A 172 -24.94 11.15 -4.01
C ILE A 172 -25.98 12.27 -3.98
N ASN A 173 -26.25 12.87 -5.14
CA ASN A 173 -27.28 13.90 -5.27
C ASN A 173 -28.62 13.22 -5.55
N VAL A 174 -29.59 13.44 -4.67
CA VAL A 174 -30.93 12.86 -4.81
C VAL A 174 -31.93 13.95 -5.19
N THR A 175 -32.80 13.62 -6.14
CA THR A 175 -33.76 14.59 -6.70
C THR A 175 -35.22 14.31 -6.39
N ASN A 176 -35.55 13.10 -5.94
CA ASN A 176 -36.91 12.67 -5.64
C ASN A 176 -36.93 11.58 -4.55
N LEU A 177 -38.13 11.27 -4.05
CA LEU A 177 -38.31 10.33 -2.94
C LEU A 177 -37.91 8.89 -3.25
N ARG A 178 -38.12 8.43 -4.48
CA ARG A 178 -37.77 7.05 -4.87
C ARG A 178 -36.26 6.84 -4.85
N GLU A 179 -35.51 7.75 -5.47
CA GLU A 179 -34.04 7.74 -5.41
C GLU A 179 -33.53 7.80 -3.98
N PHE A 180 -34.20 8.59 -3.12
CA PHE A 180 -33.85 8.69 -1.72
C PHE A 180 -34.00 7.36 -0.98
N ASP A 181 -35.14 6.70 -1.13
CA ASP A 181 -35.43 5.42 -0.51
C ASP A 181 -34.48 4.33 -1.02
N ASP A 182 -34.19 4.28 -2.34
CA ASP A 182 -33.24 3.34 -2.95
C ASP A 182 -31.80 3.53 -2.41
N VAL A 183 -31.39 4.77 -2.13
CA VAL A 183 -30.08 5.07 -1.52
C VAL A 183 -30.04 4.63 -0.06
N LEU A 184 -31.06 4.95 0.73
CA LEU A 184 -31.11 4.55 2.14
C LEU A 184 -31.23 3.04 2.31
N GLN A 185 -31.95 2.34 1.44
CA GLN A 185 -32.04 0.89 1.46
C GLN A 185 -30.67 0.23 1.20
N ARG A 186 -29.88 0.77 0.25
CA ARG A 186 -28.51 0.31 0.03
C ARG A 186 -27.59 0.56 1.24
N ALA A 187 -27.87 1.62 2.00
CA ALA A 187 -27.16 1.95 3.23
C ALA A 187 -27.73 1.26 4.49
N GLU A 188 -28.75 0.39 4.37
CA GLU A 188 -29.44 -0.24 5.51
C GLU A 188 -28.50 -1.10 6.36
N LYS A 189 -27.47 -1.70 5.77
CA LYS A 189 -26.47 -2.49 6.49
C LYS A 189 -25.26 -1.69 6.99
N SER A 190 -25.22 -0.38 6.73
CA SER A 190 -24.10 0.51 7.08
C SER A 190 -24.64 1.81 7.71
N CYS A 191 -24.08 2.97 7.35
CA CYS A 191 -24.59 4.27 7.76
C CYS A 191 -24.70 5.23 6.58
N ALA A 192 -25.56 6.23 6.75
CA ALA A 192 -25.68 7.36 5.84
C ALA A 192 -25.70 8.68 6.61
N ILE A 193 -25.27 9.75 5.95
CA ILE A 193 -25.52 11.13 6.37
C ILE A 193 -26.15 11.88 5.21
N VAL A 194 -27.22 12.61 5.50
CA VAL A 194 -27.98 13.36 4.51
C VAL A 194 -27.85 14.84 4.81
N PHE A 195 -27.36 15.60 3.84
CA PHE A 195 -27.29 17.05 3.87
C PHE A 195 -28.45 17.65 3.06
N PHE A 196 -29.44 18.19 3.77
CA PHE A 196 -30.49 19.01 3.20
C PHE A 196 -30.02 20.45 3.00
N THR A 197 -30.00 20.88 1.76
CA THR A 197 -29.40 22.14 1.32
C THR A 197 -30.33 22.93 0.39
N SER A 198 -29.93 24.17 0.07
CA SER A 198 -30.51 24.98 -0.99
C SER A 198 -29.42 25.81 -1.70
N ALA A 199 -29.52 25.98 -3.02
CA ALA A 199 -28.58 26.78 -3.80
C ALA A 199 -28.50 28.26 -3.36
N THR A 200 -29.57 28.79 -2.75
CA THR A 200 -29.63 30.19 -2.28
C THR A 200 -29.15 30.38 -0.84
N CYS A 201 -28.84 29.29 -0.14
CA CYS A 201 -28.36 29.29 1.24
C CYS A 201 -26.84 29.58 1.30
N GLY A 202 -26.46 30.76 1.79
CA GLY A 202 -25.06 31.16 1.99
C GLY A 202 -24.26 30.21 2.89
N PRO A 203 -24.75 29.87 4.10
CA PRO A 203 -24.07 28.92 4.99
C PRO A 203 -23.90 27.52 4.40
N CYS A 204 -24.83 27.08 3.55
CA CYS A 204 -24.76 25.79 2.89
C CYS A 204 -23.61 25.74 1.86
N ARG A 205 -23.44 26.82 1.07
CA ARG A 205 -22.35 26.93 0.09
C ARG A 205 -20.97 26.86 0.74
N ALA A 206 -20.83 27.38 1.97
CA ALA A 206 -19.58 27.29 2.72
C ALA A 206 -19.22 25.84 3.11
N LEU A 207 -20.20 24.95 3.25
CA LEU A 207 -19.98 23.54 3.63
C LEU A 207 -19.77 22.61 2.43
N TYR A 208 -20.11 23.01 1.20
CA TYR A 208 -19.98 22.13 0.03
C TYR A 208 -18.57 21.55 -0.14
N PRO A 209 -17.47 22.34 -0.07
CA PRO A 209 -16.13 21.78 -0.21
C PRO A 209 -15.79 20.76 0.87
N LEU A 210 -16.21 21.01 2.11
CA LEU A 210 -16.01 20.07 3.22
C LEU A 210 -16.82 18.79 3.01
N TYR A 211 -18.09 18.92 2.61
CA TYR A 211 -18.97 17.77 2.41
C TYR A 211 -18.53 16.91 1.23
N ASP A 212 -18.09 17.52 0.14
CA ASP A 212 -17.51 16.84 -1.02
C ASP A 212 -16.17 16.17 -0.66
N GLY A 213 -15.32 16.83 0.14
CA GLY A 213 -14.08 16.26 0.67
C GLY A 213 -14.33 15.04 1.55
N LEU A 214 -15.31 15.11 2.46
CA LEU A 214 -15.73 13.98 3.29
C LEU A 214 -16.27 12.82 2.45
N ALA A 215 -16.95 13.10 1.33
CA ALA A 215 -17.39 12.06 0.40
C ALA A 215 -16.23 11.39 -0.34
N ALA A 216 -15.22 12.16 -0.74
CA ALA A 216 -14.02 11.61 -1.35
C ALA A 216 -13.22 10.74 -0.37
N GLU A 217 -13.14 11.14 0.90
CA GLU A 217 -12.38 10.44 1.94
C GLU A 217 -13.12 9.23 2.51
N TYR A 218 -14.42 9.37 2.82
CA TYR A 218 -15.20 8.38 3.57
C TYR A 218 -16.35 7.74 2.78
N GLY A 219 -16.58 8.10 1.52
CA GLY A 219 -17.75 7.64 0.76
C GLY A 219 -17.80 6.13 0.49
N ASN A 220 -16.68 5.40 0.68
CA ASN A 220 -16.66 3.94 0.68
C ASN A 220 -17.16 3.32 2.00
N LYS A 221 -17.20 4.09 3.09
CA LYS A 221 -17.55 3.63 4.45
C LYS A 221 -18.89 4.19 4.93
N VAL A 222 -19.24 5.42 4.52
CA VAL A 222 -20.49 6.10 4.87
C VAL A 222 -21.14 6.63 3.61
N THR A 223 -22.44 6.37 3.45
CA THR A 223 -23.22 6.89 2.33
C THR A 223 -23.48 8.38 2.53
N ILE A 224 -22.87 9.23 1.71
CA ILE A 224 -22.95 10.69 1.84
C ILE A 224 -23.90 11.25 0.78
N VAL A 225 -25.03 11.81 1.23
CA VAL A 225 -26.17 12.18 0.38
C VAL A 225 -26.44 13.66 0.47
N LYS A 226 -26.67 14.32 -0.65
CA LYS A 226 -27.12 15.73 -0.70
C LYS A 226 -28.50 15.82 -1.32
N VAL A 227 -29.38 16.58 -0.66
CA VAL A 227 -30.77 16.81 -1.07
C VAL A 227 -30.99 18.31 -1.17
N ASP A 228 -31.21 18.83 -2.38
CA ASP A 228 -31.65 20.21 -2.56
C ASP A 228 -33.17 20.28 -2.34
N ILE A 229 -33.59 20.97 -1.27
CA ILE A 229 -35.00 21.06 -0.89
C ILE A 229 -35.86 21.78 -1.93
N SER A 230 -35.25 22.54 -2.83
CA SER A 230 -35.92 23.25 -3.94
C SER A 230 -36.17 22.35 -5.16
N ARG A 231 -35.59 21.14 -5.16
CA ARG A 231 -35.76 20.14 -6.23
C ARG A 231 -36.51 18.92 -5.72
N ALA A 232 -36.12 18.40 -4.57
CA ALA A 232 -36.69 17.22 -3.93
C ALA A 232 -37.68 17.62 -2.82
N PHE A 233 -38.77 18.30 -3.20
CA PHE A 233 -39.77 18.81 -2.26
C PHE A 233 -40.46 17.70 -1.47
N ASP A 234 -40.69 16.56 -2.12
CA ASP A 234 -41.28 15.34 -1.54
C ASP A 234 -40.42 14.76 -0.41
N VAL A 235 -39.09 14.70 -0.61
CA VAL A 235 -38.13 14.28 0.44
C VAL A 235 -38.12 15.29 1.58
N ALA A 236 -38.03 16.59 1.27
CA ALA A 236 -38.01 17.64 2.28
C ALA A 236 -39.30 17.63 3.13
N GLN A 237 -40.45 17.39 2.52
CA GLN A 237 -41.73 17.27 3.20
C GLN A 237 -41.78 16.03 4.10
N ARG A 238 -41.36 14.85 3.61
CA ARG A 238 -41.35 13.61 4.40
C ARG A 238 -40.54 13.74 5.68
N TYR A 239 -39.37 14.39 5.61
CA TYR A 239 -38.49 14.58 6.76
C TYR A 239 -38.76 15.87 7.55
N SER A 240 -39.80 16.63 7.17
CA SER A 240 -40.23 17.89 7.81
C SER A 240 -39.09 18.92 7.90
N ILE A 241 -38.36 19.11 6.80
CA ILE A 241 -37.23 20.03 6.75
C ILE A 241 -37.74 21.47 6.64
N SER A 242 -37.54 22.25 7.70
CA SER A 242 -37.99 23.66 7.79
C SER A 242 -36.87 24.68 7.60
N ALA A 243 -35.61 24.26 7.60
CA ALA A 243 -34.45 25.13 7.48
C ALA A 243 -33.28 24.42 6.77
N THR A 244 -32.40 25.21 6.16
CA THR A 244 -31.13 24.72 5.56
C THR A 244 -29.96 25.55 6.11
N PRO A 245 -28.79 24.94 6.40
CA PRO A 245 -28.49 23.53 6.25
C PRO A 245 -29.11 22.69 7.38
N THR A 246 -29.62 21.50 7.04
CA THR A 246 -30.05 20.47 8.00
C THR A 246 -29.35 19.17 7.68
N PHE A 247 -28.90 18.46 8.71
CA PHE A 247 -28.26 17.15 8.59
C PHE A 247 -29.06 16.10 9.34
N ILE A 248 -29.17 14.92 8.76
CA ILE A 248 -29.77 13.73 9.37
C ILE A 248 -28.85 12.55 9.15
N THR A 249 -28.56 11.80 10.20
CA THR A 249 -27.78 10.57 10.13
C THR A 249 -28.68 9.35 10.14
N PHE A 250 -28.23 8.26 9.53
CA PHE A 250 -28.90 6.97 9.56
C PHE A 250 -27.87 5.90 9.90
N VAL A 251 -28.18 5.05 10.88
CA VAL A 251 -27.35 3.91 11.29
C VAL A 251 -28.22 2.67 11.22
N HIS A 252 -27.81 1.69 10.42
CA HIS A 252 -28.57 0.46 10.19
C HIS A 252 -30.05 0.71 9.81
N GLY A 253 -30.27 1.65 8.88
CA GLY A 253 -31.60 2.05 8.42
C GLY A 253 -32.43 2.85 9.44
N LYS A 254 -31.94 3.08 10.65
CA LYS A 254 -32.63 3.87 11.69
C LYS A 254 -32.11 5.30 11.68
N GLU A 255 -33.02 6.27 11.74
CA GLU A 255 -32.67 7.67 11.92
C GLU A 255 -31.93 7.88 13.24
N GLY A 256 -30.78 8.55 13.19
CA GLY A 256 -29.93 8.87 14.32
C GLY A 256 -30.00 10.36 14.68
N GLU A 257 -28.83 10.97 14.83
CA GLU A 257 -28.69 12.39 15.14
C GLU A 257 -29.20 13.28 14.01
N ARG A 258 -29.90 14.36 14.38
CA ARG A 258 -30.44 15.41 13.50
C ARG A 258 -30.05 16.78 14.05
N TRP A 259 -29.55 17.67 13.19
CA TRP A 259 -29.26 19.05 13.58
C TRP A 259 -29.39 20.05 12.44
N MET A 260 -29.53 21.32 12.81
CA MET A 260 -29.61 22.46 11.89
C MET A 260 -28.41 23.38 12.08
N GLY A 261 -28.05 24.11 11.03
CA GLY A 261 -27.00 25.12 11.06
C GLY A 261 -25.66 24.63 10.52
N ALA A 262 -24.82 25.60 10.12
CA ALA A 262 -23.52 25.33 9.52
C ALA A 262 -22.44 25.18 10.58
N ASP A 263 -22.18 23.93 10.98
CA ASP A 263 -21.13 23.57 11.94
C ASP A 263 -20.18 22.56 11.30
N ALA A 264 -19.05 23.05 10.80
CA ALA A 264 -18.05 22.24 10.13
C ALA A 264 -17.36 21.23 11.07
N ALA A 265 -17.12 21.62 12.32
CA ALA A 265 -16.45 20.76 13.30
C ALA A 265 -17.36 19.60 13.69
N ARG A 266 -18.64 19.89 13.99
CA ARG A 266 -19.64 18.86 14.28
C ARG A 266 -19.88 17.95 13.09
N LEU A 267 -19.96 18.49 11.87
CA LEU A 267 -20.11 17.68 10.66
C LEU A 267 -18.96 16.67 10.53
N LYS A 268 -17.71 17.13 10.70
CA LYS A 268 -16.53 16.26 10.62
C LYS A 268 -16.54 15.17 11.70
N SER A 269 -16.73 15.55 12.97
CA SER A 269 -16.74 14.58 14.07
C SER A 269 -17.89 13.57 13.97
N THR A 270 -19.05 13.99 13.44
CA THR A 270 -20.19 13.10 13.22
C THR A 270 -19.90 12.10 12.10
N VAL A 271 -19.28 12.52 10.99
CA VAL A 271 -18.88 11.59 9.92
C VAL A 271 -17.84 10.59 10.44
N GLU A 272 -16.85 11.04 11.20
CA GLU A 272 -15.85 10.16 11.83
C GLU A 272 -16.52 9.14 12.77
N LEU A 273 -17.48 9.58 13.59
CA LEU A 273 -18.25 8.69 14.46
C LEU A 273 -19.10 7.70 13.66
N LEU A 274 -19.77 8.16 12.60
CA LEU A 274 -20.53 7.28 11.72
C LEU A 274 -19.64 6.25 11.05
N VAL A 275 -18.42 6.59 10.62
CA VAL A 275 -17.46 5.61 10.09
C VAL A 275 -17.14 4.51 11.11
N GLN A 276 -17.02 4.88 12.39
CA GLN A 276 -16.81 3.90 13.48
C GLN A 276 -18.04 3.02 13.72
N MET A 277 -19.25 3.53 13.47
CA MET A 277 -20.51 2.83 13.66
C MET A 277 -20.99 2.05 12.41
N ALA A 278 -20.57 2.46 11.21
CA ALA A 278 -21.03 1.98 9.90
C ALA A 278 -20.42 0.64 9.51
N VAL A 279 -19.22 0.36 10.01
CA VAL A 279 -18.65 -0.97 9.93
C VAL A 279 -19.17 -1.70 11.16
N PRO A 280 -20.12 -2.65 11.06
CA PRO A 280 -20.38 -3.53 12.18
C PRO A 280 -19.02 -4.09 12.57
N SER A 281 -18.59 -3.85 13.82
CA SER A 281 -17.33 -4.40 14.29
C SER A 281 -17.40 -5.90 14.05
N HIS A 282 -16.51 -6.40 13.20
CA HIS A 282 -16.49 -7.82 12.88
C HIS A 282 -16.56 -8.59 14.21
N PRO A 283 -17.35 -9.67 14.35
CA PRO A 283 -17.56 -10.32 15.65
C PRO A 283 -16.27 -10.63 16.42
N HIS A 284 -15.18 -10.92 15.69
CA HIS A 284 -13.83 -11.07 16.24
C HIS A 284 -13.30 -9.85 17.02
N ARG A 285 -13.68 -8.62 16.67
CA ARG A 285 -13.30 -7.38 17.38
C ARG A 285 -14.01 -7.20 18.74
N MET A 286 -14.97 -8.08 19.06
CA MET A 286 -15.59 -8.14 20.38
C MET A 286 -14.93 -9.19 21.29
N LEU A 287 -13.97 -9.95 20.76
CA LEU A 287 -13.25 -11.00 21.49
C LEU A 287 -12.02 -10.41 22.16
N ARG A 288 -11.45 -11.15 23.12
CA ARG A 288 -10.23 -10.72 23.80
C ARG A 288 -9.00 -11.18 23.01
N LEU A 289 -8.64 -10.43 21.97
CA LEU A 289 -7.58 -10.77 21.02
C LEU A 289 -6.49 -9.68 20.96
N PRO A 290 -5.77 -9.39 22.07
CA PRO A 290 -4.86 -8.26 22.16
C PRO A 290 -3.73 -8.26 21.12
N ARG A 291 -3.26 -9.44 20.67
CA ARG A 291 -2.23 -9.53 19.62
C ARG A 291 -2.75 -9.25 18.23
N PHE A 292 -4.04 -9.39 17.99
CA PHE A 292 -4.64 -9.16 16.69
C PHE A 292 -5.28 -7.76 16.58
N GLU A 293 -5.69 -7.17 17.70
CA GLU A 293 -6.29 -5.83 17.75
C GLU A 293 -5.27 -4.69 17.61
N ASN A 294 -4.09 -4.82 18.24
CA ASN A 294 -3.09 -3.74 18.31
C ASN A 294 -1.73 -4.16 17.74
N ALA A 295 -1.71 -5.05 16.74
CA ALA A 295 -0.46 -5.45 16.11
C ALA A 295 0.15 -4.31 15.29
N GLU A 296 1.44 -4.07 15.49
CA GLU A 296 2.26 -3.40 14.49
C GLU A 296 2.50 -4.39 13.35
N LEU A 297 1.71 -4.28 12.29
CA LEU A 297 1.71 -5.21 11.17
C LEU A 297 2.87 -4.90 10.22
N LYS A 298 4.04 -5.48 10.52
CA LYS A 298 5.20 -5.46 9.63
C LYS A 298 5.48 -6.87 9.12
N PRO A 299 5.80 -7.03 7.83
CA PRO A 299 6.23 -8.31 7.31
C PRO A 299 7.55 -8.73 7.95
N VAL A 300 7.72 -10.03 8.14
CA VAL A 300 8.97 -10.64 8.60
C VAL A 300 9.92 -10.73 7.41
N LEU A 301 11.06 -10.04 7.53
CA LEU A 301 12.14 -10.04 6.53
C LEU A 301 13.38 -10.74 7.07
N TYR A 302 14.11 -11.43 6.20
CA TYR A 302 15.37 -12.11 6.47
C TYR A 302 16.53 -11.29 5.92
N GLU A 303 16.97 -10.31 6.72
CA GLU A 303 17.94 -9.29 6.31
C GLU A 303 19.41 -9.71 6.49
N LYS A 304 19.65 -10.78 7.26
CA LYS A 304 21.00 -11.21 7.61
C LYS A 304 21.80 -11.60 6.37
N VAL A 305 22.88 -10.87 6.10
CA VAL A 305 23.81 -11.15 5.01
C VAL A 305 24.80 -12.25 5.45
N PRO A 306 24.97 -13.34 4.68
CA PRO A 306 25.95 -14.38 4.98
C PRO A 306 27.38 -13.89 4.66
N PRO A 307 28.43 -14.58 5.11
CA PRO A 307 29.80 -14.25 4.71
C PRO A 307 29.99 -14.42 3.19
N LEU A 308 29.88 -13.32 2.44
CA LEU A 308 29.89 -13.31 0.97
C LEU A 308 31.11 -14.04 0.37
N PRO A 309 32.35 -13.89 0.90
CA PRO A 309 33.49 -14.63 0.36
C PRO A 309 33.33 -16.16 0.42
N LYS A 310 32.69 -16.68 1.48
CA LYS A 310 32.41 -18.11 1.65
C LYS A 310 31.25 -18.58 0.77
N LEU A 311 30.31 -17.69 0.46
CA LEU A 311 29.18 -17.99 -0.43
C LEU A 311 29.68 -18.07 -1.88
N LEU A 312 30.47 -17.09 -2.30
CA LEU A 312 31.06 -17.03 -3.64
C LEU A 312 32.05 -18.16 -3.90
N SER A 313 32.85 -18.57 -2.91
CA SER A 313 33.74 -19.73 -3.07
C SER A 313 32.99 -21.03 -3.34
N LYS A 314 31.76 -21.17 -2.82
CA LYS A 314 30.88 -22.31 -3.12
C LYS A 314 30.22 -22.23 -4.49
N LEU A 315 30.01 -21.02 -5.01
CA LEU A 315 29.47 -20.80 -6.35
C LEU A 315 30.49 -21.18 -7.44
N GLY A 316 31.79 -21.13 -7.14
CA GLY A 316 32.85 -21.59 -8.04
C GLY A 316 33.07 -20.61 -9.20
N SER A 317 33.15 -21.12 -10.44
CA SER A 317 33.46 -20.30 -11.62
C SER A 317 32.42 -19.22 -11.92
N GLU A 318 31.16 -19.47 -11.59
CA GLU A 318 30.08 -18.48 -11.79
C GLU A 318 30.20 -17.27 -10.87
N ALA A 319 31.05 -17.32 -9.84
CA ALA A 319 31.31 -16.17 -8.98
C ALA A 319 31.94 -15.00 -9.75
N GLU A 320 32.69 -15.26 -10.83
CA GLU A 320 33.32 -14.23 -11.66
C GLU A 320 32.35 -13.59 -12.67
N ASN A 321 31.09 -14.04 -12.71
CA ASN A 321 30.08 -13.47 -13.59
C ASN A 321 29.84 -11.98 -13.26
N PRO A 322 29.82 -11.07 -14.26
CA PRO A 322 29.59 -9.64 -14.03
C PRO A 322 28.33 -9.33 -13.24
N SER A 323 27.24 -10.08 -13.47
CA SER A 323 25.97 -9.90 -12.75
C SER A 323 26.09 -10.26 -11.27
N ILE A 324 26.84 -11.32 -10.94
CA ILE A 324 27.11 -11.72 -9.55
C ILE A 324 28.00 -10.69 -8.84
N GLN A 325 29.06 -10.23 -9.51
CA GLN A 325 29.96 -9.22 -8.93
C GLN A 325 29.26 -7.87 -8.71
N SER A 326 28.43 -7.46 -9.66
CA SER A 326 27.61 -6.24 -9.51
C SER A 326 26.63 -6.35 -8.34
N LEU A 327 25.94 -7.48 -8.21
CA LEU A 327 25.02 -7.73 -7.09
C LEU A 327 25.73 -7.81 -5.74
N LYS A 328 26.92 -8.45 -5.69
CA LYS A 328 27.76 -8.50 -4.49
C LYS A 328 28.14 -7.09 -4.05
N ASN A 329 28.63 -6.25 -4.96
CA ASN A 329 29.01 -4.87 -4.66
C ASN A 329 27.80 -4.06 -4.16
N PHE A 330 26.63 -4.25 -4.77
CA PHE A 330 25.38 -3.65 -4.31
C PHE A 330 25.05 -4.03 -2.86
N ILE A 331 25.12 -5.32 -2.52
CA ILE A 331 24.84 -5.80 -1.15
C ILE A 331 25.86 -5.24 -0.15
N GLU A 332 27.14 -5.18 -0.52
CA GLU A 332 28.21 -4.65 0.33
C GLU A 332 28.00 -3.16 0.63
N ILE A 333 27.82 -2.33 -0.41
CA ILE A 333 27.59 -0.88 -0.27
C ILE A 333 26.31 -0.64 0.53
N ARG A 334 25.23 -1.38 0.23
CA ARG A 334 23.96 -1.25 0.96
C ARG A 334 24.14 -1.56 2.45
N SER A 335 24.94 -2.56 2.78
CA SER A 335 25.18 -2.96 4.18
C SER A 335 26.11 -2.01 4.92
N SER A 336 27.03 -1.32 4.24
CA SER A 336 28.02 -0.42 4.87
C SER A 336 27.60 1.05 4.87
N GLU A 337 27.03 1.52 3.78
CA GLU A 337 26.74 2.94 3.50
C GLU A 337 25.23 3.24 3.46
N GLY A 338 24.40 2.20 3.35
CA GLY A 338 22.94 2.30 3.32
C GLY A 338 22.34 2.20 1.91
N PRO A 339 21.01 2.05 1.81
CA PRO A 339 20.35 1.80 0.53
C PRO A 339 20.46 2.96 -0.46
N ALA A 340 20.47 4.22 0.01
CA ALA A 340 20.54 5.39 -0.86
C ALA A 340 21.83 5.48 -1.68
N GLU A 341 22.95 5.04 -1.10
CA GLU A 341 24.28 5.08 -1.72
C GLU A 341 24.57 3.85 -2.59
N ALA A 342 23.79 2.79 -2.46
CA ALA A 342 23.97 1.56 -3.21
C ALA A 342 23.37 1.68 -4.63
N PRO A 343 24.20 1.71 -5.69
CA PRO A 343 23.70 1.77 -7.07
C PRO A 343 23.08 0.42 -7.45
N LEU A 344 21.90 0.45 -8.07
CA LEU A 344 21.25 -0.78 -8.51
C LEU A 344 22.12 -1.52 -9.55
N PRO A 345 22.23 -2.86 -9.44
CA PRO A 345 22.92 -3.65 -10.45
C PRO A 345 22.11 -3.70 -11.75
N ASP A 346 22.69 -4.25 -12.83
CA ASP A 346 21.96 -4.52 -14.08
C ASP A 346 20.93 -5.64 -13.84
N LEU A 347 19.72 -5.25 -13.44
CA LEU A 347 18.63 -6.16 -13.09
C LEU A 347 18.16 -7.01 -14.29
N PRO A 348 18.01 -6.48 -15.51
CA PRO A 348 17.72 -7.30 -16.69
C PRO A 348 18.78 -8.38 -16.97
N ALA A 349 20.07 -8.04 -16.87
CA ALA A 349 21.14 -9.01 -17.04
C ALA A 349 21.12 -10.06 -15.92
N PHE A 350 20.87 -9.63 -14.68
CA PHE A 350 20.78 -10.53 -13.53
C PHE A 350 19.57 -11.48 -13.60
N SER A 351 18.39 -11.01 -14.05
CA SER A 351 17.21 -11.84 -14.33
C SER A 351 17.54 -12.95 -15.34
N LYS A 352 18.17 -12.61 -16.46
CA LYS A 352 18.61 -13.60 -17.47
C LYS A 352 19.61 -14.61 -16.90
N PHE A 353 20.56 -14.14 -16.08
CA PHE A 353 21.49 -15.01 -15.40
C PHE A 353 20.78 -15.97 -14.44
N LEU A 354 19.83 -15.48 -13.62
CA LEU A 354 19.06 -16.32 -12.70
C LEU A 354 18.31 -17.43 -13.43
N LEU A 355 17.64 -17.11 -14.54
CA LEU A 355 16.93 -18.09 -15.36
C LEU A 355 17.90 -19.17 -15.90
N SER A 356 19.07 -18.76 -16.41
CA SER A 356 20.10 -19.70 -16.87
C SER A 356 20.69 -20.52 -15.72
N ALA A 357 20.88 -19.92 -14.55
CA ALA A 357 21.47 -20.56 -13.38
C ALA A 357 20.55 -21.66 -12.83
N VAL A 358 19.24 -21.43 -12.84
CA VAL A 358 18.24 -22.43 -12.42
C VAL A 358 18.26 -23.67 -13.32
N GLU A 359 18.51 -23.51 -14.62
CA GLU A 359 18.58 -24.63 -15.57
C GLU A 359 19.93 -25.37 -15.55
N SER A 360 21.03 -24.65 -15.31
CA SER A 360 22.39 -25.17 -15.52
C SER A 360 23.12 -25.58 -14.23
N LEU A 361 22.81 -24.95 -13.09
CA LEU A 361 23.54 -25.21 -11.84
C LEU A 361 22.98 -26.42 -11.08
N PRO A 362 23.85 -27.24 -10.46
CA PRO A 362 23.42 -28.24 -9.49
C PRO A 362 22.67 -27.60 -8.32
N LYS A 363 21.65 -28.27 -7.78
CA LYS A 363 20.81 -27.74 -6.69
C LYS A 363 21.61 -27.45 -5.42
N GLU A 364 22.69 -28.20 -5.19
CA GLU A 364 23.64 -28.03 -4.09
C GLU A 364 24.45 -26.74 -4.19
N VAL A 365 24.51 -26.13 -5.37
CA VAL A 365 25.20 -24.86 -5.63
C VAL A 365 24.20 -23.73 -5.86
N LEU A 366 23.05 -24.01 -6.47
CA LEU A 366 22.00 -23.03 -6.79
C LEU A 366 21.56 -22.20 -5.58
N PHE A 367 21.58 -22.77 -4.37
CA PHE A 367 21.24 -22.04 -3.16
C PHE A 367 22.11 -20.79 -2.96
N THR A 368 23.36 -20.77 -3.44
CA THR A 368 24.26 -19.62 -3.27
C THR A 368 23.76 -18.40 -4.06
N VAL A 369 23.25 -18.63 -5.26
CA VAL A 369 22.68 -17.59 -6.12
C VAL A 369 21.34 -17.11 -5.55
N VAL A 370 20.49 -18.03 -5.11
CA VAL A 370 19.21 -17.69 -4.46
C VAL A 370 19.44 -16.92 -3.15
N ASP A 371 20.47 -17.26 -2.38
CA ASP A 371 20.82 -16.56 -1.13
C ASP A 371 21.34 -15.13 -1.40
N LEU A 372 22.09 -14.91 -2.48
CA LEU A 372 22.44 -13.56 -2.95
C LEU A 372 21.20 -12.77 -3.35
N PHE A 373 20.30 -13.37 -4.11
CA PHE A 373 19.06 -12.72 -4.53
C PHE A 373 18.16 -12.39 -3.33
N ARG A 374 18.02 -13.31 -2.36
CA ARG A 374 17.36 -13.07 -1.07
C ARG A 374 17.92 -11.82 -0.39
N CYS A 375 19.24 -11.70 -0.27
CA CYS A 375 19.87 -10.55 0.39
C CYS A 375 19.56 -9.24 -0.33
N ALA A 376 19.48 -9.29 -1.66
CA ALA A 376 19.22 -8.13 -2.49
C ALA A 376 17.75 -7.67 -2.45
N LEU A 377 16.79 -8.61 -2.33
CA LEU A 377 15.35 -8.34 -2.27
C LEU A 377 14.89 -7.55 -1.03
N VAL A 378 15.75 -7.38 -0.03
CA VAL A 378 15.46 -6.50 1.12
C VAL A 378 15.43 -5.02 0.69
N ASP A 379 16.02 -4.67 -0.47
CA ASP A 379 15.91 -3.34 -1.05
C ASP A 379 14.61 -3.19 -1.83
N GLU A 380 13.78 -2.23 -1.44
CA GLU A 380 12.47 -1.99 -2.04
C GLU A 380 12.55 -1.68 -3.54
N ARG A 381 13.63 -1.04 -4.02
CA ARG A 381 13.80 -0.71 -5.45
C ARG A 381 14.03 -1.97 -6.28
N LEU A 382 14.86 -2.87 -5.78
CA LEU A 382 15.15 -4.13 -6.44
C LEU A 382 13.93 -5.06 -6.38
N SER A 383 13.28 -5.13 -5.22
CA SER A 383 12.04 -5.87 -5.04
C SER A 383 10.94 -5.36 -5.98
N GLY A 384 10.74 -4.04 -6.06
CA GLY A 384 9.77 -3.41 -6.96
C GLY A 384 10.02 -3.73 -8.43
N TYR A 385 11.28 -3.70 -8.89
CA TYR A 385 11.62 -4.08 -10.27
C TYR A 385 11.15 -5.50 -10.62
N PHE A 386 11.44 -6.47 -9.75
CA PHE A 386 11.03 -7.85 -10.00
C PHE A 386 9.51 -8.05 -9.86
N ALA A 387 8.82 -7.21 -9.06
CA ALA A 387 7.37 -7.24 -8.95
C ALA A 387 6.69 -6.88 -10.28
N GLU A 388 7.28 -5.96 -11.04
CA GLU A 388 6.80 -5.50 -12.35
C GLU A 388 7.28 -6.36 -13.53
N GLU A 389 8.15 -7.35 -13.28
CA GLU A 389 8.56 -8.28 -14.32
C GLU A 389 7.35 -9.05 -14.87
N HIS A 390 7.23 -9.15 -16.20
CA HIS A 390 6.13 -9.85 -16.85
C HIS A 390 6.03 -11.31 -16.34
N ASP A 391 4.83 -11.68 -15.88
CA ASP A 391 4.51 -12.96 -15.20
C ASP A 391 5.41 -13.30 -14.00
N GLN A 392 6.17 -12.33 -13.46
CA GLN A 392 7.19 -12.53 -12.43
C GLN A 392 8.09 -13.73 -12.73
N LYS A 393 8.44 -13.88 -14.02
CA LYS A 393 9.05 -15.08 -14.60
C LYS A 393 10.25 -15.59 -13.80
N THR A 394 11.12 -14.69 -13.35
CA THR A 394 12.33 -15.05 -12.59
C THR A 394 11.98 -15.70 -11.26
N VAL A 395 11.14 -15.06 -10.46
CA VAL A 395 10.75 -15.56 -9.14
C VAL A 395 9.93 -16.85 -9.27
N VAL A 396 8.97 -16.90 -10.20
CA VAL A 396 8.15 -18.09 -10.46
C VAL A 396 9.02 -19.28 -10.86
N THR A 397 10.04 -19.08 -11.70
CA THR A 397 10.95 -20.16 -12.15
C THR A 397 11.78 -20.73 -10.99
N ILE A 398 12.25 -19.88 -10.08
CA ILE A 398 12.98 -20.31 -8.87
C ILE A 398 12.05 -21.12 -7.95
N LEU A 399 10.85 -20.60 -7.67
CA LEU A 399 9.87 -21.27 -6.81
C LEU A 399 9.46 -22.61 -7.40
N ASP A 400 9.15 -22.67 -8.70
CA ASP A 400 8.74 -23.88 -9.41
C ASP A 400 9.83 -24.96 -9.36
N THR A 401 11.10 -24.57 -9.53
CA THR A 401 12.24 -25.50 -9.43
C THR A 401 12.35 -26.12 -8.04
N VAL A 402 12.15 -25.32 -6.99
CA VAL A 402 12.19 -25.80 -5.61
C VAL A 402 10.95 -26.64 -5.29
N ASN A 403 9.77 -26.27 -5.76
CA ASN A 403 8.52 -26.98 -5.53
C ASN A 403 8.44 -28.33 -6.27
N LYS A 404 9.08 -28.45 -7.44
CA LYS A 404 9.18 -29.70 -8.21
C LYS A 404 10.32 -30.60 -7.74
N ALA A 405 11.28 -30.08 -6.97
CA ALA A 405 12.36 -30.89 -6.43
C ALA A 405 11.83 -31.81 -5.31
N GLY A 406 11.61 -33.08 -5.65
CA GLY A 406 11.21 -34.12 -4.70
C GLY A 406 12.21 -34.29 -3.54
N ASP A 407 13.51 -34.34 -3.85
CA ASP A 407 14.59 -34.23 -2.88
C ASP A 407 15.30 -32.88 -3.07
N CYS A 408 14.77 -31.83 -2.43
CA CYS A 408 15.36 -30.50 -2.49
C CYS A 408 16.41 -30.34 -1.39
N PRO A 409 17.64 -29.90 -1.70
CA PRO A 409 18.64 -29.64 -0.67
C PRO A 409 18.12 -28.65 0.38
N TYR A 410 18.39 -28.97 1.66
CA TYR A 410 17.99 -28.13 2.81
C TYR A 410 18.28 -26.64 2.61
N ALA A 411 19.52 -26.34 2.22
CA ALA A 411 19.98 -24.97 2.08
C ALA A 411 19.18 -24.23 1.01
N LEU A 412 18.89 -24.89 -0.12
CA LEU A 412 18.11 -24.30 -1.21
C LEU A 412 16.68 -24.01 -0.75
N ARG A 413 15.98 -24.97 -0.15
CA ARG A 413 14.60 -24.74 0.33
C ARG A 413 14.54 -23.64 1.38
N LEU A 414 15.48 -23.64 2.33
CA LEU A 414 15.54 -22.63 3.38
C LEU A 414 15.74 -21.23 2.80
N VAL A 415 16.74 -21.02 1.93
CA VAL A 415 16.99 -19.69 1.38
C VAL A 415 15.90 -19.25 0.42
N THR A 416 15.22 -20.16 -0.27
CA THR A 416 14.05 -19.85 -1.10
C THR A 416 12.85 -19.40 -0.27
N LEU A 417 12.58 -20.03 0.88
CA LEU A 417 11.56 -19.55 1.82
C LEU A 417 11.89 -18.15 2.34
N GLN A 418 13.14 -17.92 2.73
CA GLN A 418 13.59 -16.61 3.20
C GLN A 418 13.56 -15.55 2.09
N MET A 419 13.88 -15.94 0.85
CA MET A 419 13.74 -15.10 -0.36
C MET A 419 12.29 -14.70 -0.55
N ALA A 420 11.36 -15.65 -0.44
CA ALA A 420 9.92 -15.40 -0.56
C ALA A 420 9.41 -14.45 0.53
N CYS A 421 9.91 -14.57 1.77
CA CYS A 421 9.61 -13.60 2.83
C CYS A 421 10.06 -12.18 2.45
N ASN A 422 11.25 -12.06 1.84
CA ASN A 422 11.81 -10.78 1.43
C ASN A 422 11.08 -10.12 0.25
N LEU A 423 10.24 -10.85 -0.49
CA LEU A 423 9.37 -10.23 -1.51
C LEU A 423 8.42 -9.20 -0.88
N PHE A 424 8.01 -9.42 0.37
CA PHE A 424 7.16 -8.49 1.12
C PHE A 424 7.88 -7.22 1.59
N SER A 425 9.14 -7.00 1.18
CA SER A 425 9.81 -5.71 1.35
C SER A 425 9.16 -4.59 0.54
N SER A 426 8.45 -4.93 -0.55
CA SER A 426 7.72 -4.00 -1.40
C SER A 426 6.21 -4.27 -1.31
N HIS A 427 5.43 -3.21 -1.22
CA HIS A 427 3.97 -3.30 -1.24
C HIS A 427 3.45 -3.89 -2.57
N LEU A 428 4.12 -3.59 -3.69
CA LEU A 428 3.75 -4.10 -5.01
C LEU A 428 3.78 -5.64 -5.03
N TYR A 429 4.83 -6.24 -4.48
CA TYR A 429 4.94 -7.69 -4.44
C TYR A 429 3.89 -8.33 -3.55
N ALA A 430 3.55 -7.71 -2.41
CA ALA A 430 2.48 -8.20 -1.55
C ALA A 430 1.15 -8.26 -2.32
N GLU A 431 0.83 -7.23 -3.10
CA GLU A 431 -0.38 -7.22 -3.94
C GLU A 431 -0.31 -8.26 -5.07
N GLN A 432 0.83 -8.38 -5.78
CA GLN A 432 1.01 -9.37 -6.84
C GLN A 432 0.90 -10.81 -6.30
N ILE A 433 1.47 -11.11 -5.13
CA ILE A 433 1.39 -12.44 -4.49
C ILE A 433 -0.05 -12.82 -4.19
N LEU A 434 -0.90 -11.87 -3.79
CA LEU A 434 -2.31 -12.16 -3.49
C LEU A 434 -3.15 -12.29 -4.76
N ARG A 435 -2.89 -11.46 -5.79
CA ARG A 435 -3.73 -11.40 -7.00
C ARG A 435 -3.32 -12.39 -8.09
N GLN A 436 -2.03 -12.53 -8.39
CA GLN A 436 -1.53 -13.32 -9.52
C GLN A 436 -1.52 -14.80 -9.19
N GLU A 437 -2.31 -15.60 -9.91
CA GLU A 437 -2.44 -17.04 -9.68
C GLU A 437 -1.11 -17.80 -9.84
N THR A 438 -0.30 -17.42 -10.83
CA THR A 438 0.98 -18.08 -11.13
C THR A 438 1.97 -17.96 -9.98
N LEU A 439 2.09 -16.78 -9.38
CA LEU A 439 2.97 -16.53 -8.24
C LEU A 439 2.35 -17.06 -6.95
N ARG A 440 1.07 -16.79 -6.72
CA ARG A 440 0.33 -17.23 -5.53
C ARG A 440 0.41 -18.74 -5.34
N SER A 441 0.05 -19.52 -6.37
CA SER A 441 0.05 -20.99 -6.30
C SER A 441 1.43 -21.57 -5.96
N GLN A 442 2.50 -20.94 -6.44
CA GLN A 442 3.87 -21.35 -6.13
C GLN A 442 4.26 -21.02 -4.68
N ILE A 443 3.83 -19.87 -4.16
CA ILE A 443 4.02 -19.50 -2.76
C ILE A 443 3.21 -20.41 -1.83
N THR A 444 1.92 -20.63 -2.13
CA THR A 444 1.04 -21.54 -1.38
C THR A 444 1.66 -22.94 -1.31
N ARG A 445 2.07 -23.50 -2.46
CA ARG A 445 2.73 -24.81 -2.51
C ARG A 445 4.06 -24.85 -1.76
N LEU A 446 4.85 -23.77 -1.81
CA LEU A 446 6.12 -23.70 -1.08
C LEU A 446 5.87 -23.73 0.44
N ILE A 447 4.86 -23.01 0.93
CA ILE A 447 4.45 -23.02 2.33
C ILE A 447 3.98 -24.42 2.73
N SER A 448 2.96 -24.96 2.02
CA SER A 448 2.35 -26.25 2.32
C SER A 448 3.38 -27.38 2.35
N SER A 449 4.24 -27.48 1.32
CA SER A 449 5.26 -28.53 1.26
C SER A 449 6.38 -28.37 2.28
N SER A 450 6.65 -27.15 2.75
CA SER A 450 7.66 -26.90 3.78
C SER A 450 7.17 -27.23 5.18
N PHE A 451 5.86 -27.14 5.42
CA PHE A 451 5.25 -27.59 6.67
C PHE A 451 5.29 -29.11 6.86
N LEU A 452 5.26 -29.87 5.75
CA LEU A 452 5.38 -31.34 5.76
C LEU A 452 6.81 -31.85 5.98
N ASP A 453 7.81 -30.97 6.13
CA ASP A 453 9.18 -31.38 6.49
C ASP A 453 9.26 -31.66 8.00
N ASP A 454 9.01 -32.91 8.39
CA ASP A 454 9.09 -33.38 9.78
C ASP A 454 10.51 -33.28 10.36
N SER A 455 11.54 -33.24 9.51
CA SER A 455 12.92 -33.42 9.94
C SER A 455 13.59 -32.15 10.49
N ARG A 456 13.05 -30.95 10.20
CA ARG A 456 13.78 -29.69 10.43
C ARG A 456 12.88 -28.53 10.84
N ASP A 457 12.90 -28.23 12.13
CA ASP A 457 12.14 -27.13 12.76
C ASP A 457 12.37 -25.76 12.10
N ASN A 458 13.59 -25.46 11.65
CA ASN A 458 13.92 -24.18 11.01
C ASN A 458 13.11 -23.93 9.73
N ILE A 459 12.83 -24.96 8.93
CA ILE A 459 12.02 -24.80 7.72
C ILE A 459 10.59 -24.40 8.12
N ARG A 460 10.03 -25.06 9.14
CA ARG A 460 8.69 -24.74 9.66
C ARG A 460 8.62 -23.33 10.25
N VAL A 461 9.67 -22.87 10.93
CA VAL A 461 9.77 -21.47 11.40
C VAL A 461 9.69 -20.49 10.23
N VAL A 462 10.52 -20.66 9.20
CA VAL A 462 10.52 -19.73 8.05
C VAL A 462 9.22 -19.83 7.24
N ALA A 463 8.67 -21.04 7.05
CA ALA A 463 7.37 -21.24 6.41
C ALA A 463 6.25 -20.53 7.18
N SER A 464 6.29 -20.55 8.51
CA SER A 464 5.36 -19.80 9.35
C SER A 464 5.49 -18.29 9.17
N SER A 465 6.72 -17.77 9.04
CA SER A 465 6.95 -16.35 8.74
C SER A 465 6.41 -15.97 7.36
N LEU A 466 6.57 -16.83 6.36
CA LEU A 466 6.04 -16.58 5.02
C LEU A 466 4.51 -16.59 5.01
N LEU A 467 3.88 -17.59 5.66
CA LEU A 467 2.43 -17.62 5.83
C LEU A 467 1.93 -16.41 6.60
N PHE A 468 2.64 -16.00 7.64
CA PHE A 468 2.31 -14.79 8.39
C PHE A 468 2.32 -13.55 7.47
N ASN A 469 3.33 -13.38 6.62
CA ASN A 469 3.38 -12.28 5.66
C ASN A 469 2.19 -12.28 4.69
N VAL A 470 1.83 -13.44 4.14
CA VAL A 470 0.64 -13.61 3.29
C VAL A 470 -0.64 -13.25 4.07
N ALA A 471 -0.77 -13.77 5.29
CA ALA A 471 -1.95 -13.57 6.14
C ALA A 471 -2.14 -12.10 6.54
N ILE A 472 -1.09 -11.40 6.94
CA ILE A 472 -1.20 -9.98 7.29
C ILE A 472 -1.50 -9.11 6.06
N ALA A 473 -0.91 -9.43 4.90
CA ALA A 473 -1.18 -8.70 3.67
C ALA A 473 -2.65 -8.87 3.25
N ASN A 474 -3.17 -10.09 3.30
CA ASN A 474 -4.58 -10.33 3.02
C ASN A 474 -5.49 -9.66 4.07
N TYR A 475 -5.14 -9.74 5.36
CA TYR A 475 -5.89 -9.06 6.43
C TYR A 475 -5.92 -7.53 6.23
N GLN A 476 -4.81 -6.90 5.84
CA GLN A 476 -4.77 -5.47 5.55
C GLN A 476 -5.71 -5.12 4.40
N MET A 477 -5.67 -5.85 3.28
CA MET A 477 -6.57 -5.62 2.15
C MET A 477 -8.04 -5.91 2.50
N ARG A 478 -8.30 -6.92 3.33
CA ARG A 478 -9.63 -7.27 3.85
C ARG A 478 -10.30 -6.11 4.56
N GLN A 479 -9.54 -5.31 5.29
CA GLN A 479 -10.05 -4.18 6.06
C GLN A 479 -10.41 -2.97 5.18
N GLU A 480 -9.88 -2.93 3.96
CA GLU A 480 -10.10 -1.84 3.00
C GLU A 480 -11.15 -2.19 1.94
N SER A 481 -11.06 -3.39 1.36
CA SER A 481 -11.81 -3.77 0.15
C SER A 481 -12.37 -5.20 0.15
N GLY A 482 -12.17 -5.96 1.22
CA GLY A 482 -12.55 -7.38 1.31
C GLY A 482 -11.37 -8.32 0.98
N ASP A 483 -11.61 -9.64 1.09
CA ASP A 483 -10.57 -10.64 0.84
C ASP A 483 -10.08 -10.59 -0.61
N VAL A 484 -8.75 -10.52 -0.77
CA VAL A 484 -8.10 -10.56 -2.08
C VAL A 484 -7.50 -11.95 -2.33
N LEU A 485 -7.06 -12.62 -1.27
CA LEU A 485 -6.63 -14.01 -1.33
C LEU A 485 -7.85 -14.92 -1.58
N PRO A 486 -7.87 -15.72 -2.65
CA PRO A 486 -8.97 -16.62 -2.93
C PRO A 486 -9.21 -17.63 -1.81
N GLU A 487 -10.47 -18.04 -1.67
CA GLU A 487 -10.90 -18.89 -0.56
C GLU A 487 -10.25 -20.28 -0.60
N ASP A 488 -10.07 -20.86 -1.79
CA ASP A 488 -9.37 -22.14 -1.97
C ASP A 488 -7.92 -22.08 -1.44
N ASP A 489 -7.19 -21.00 -1.74
CA ASP A 489 -5.84 -20.77 -1.23
C ASP A 489 -5.84 -20.59 0.30
N GLN A 490 -6.82 -19.85 0.84
CA GLN A 490 -6.97 -19.71 2.30
C GLN A 490 -7.21 -21.07 2.98
N VAL A 491 -8.05 -21.92 2.39
CA VAL A 491 -8.35 -23.26 2.87
C VAL A 491 -7.09 -24.15 2.84
N GLU A 492 -6.33 -24.14 1.75
CA GLU A 492 -5.09 -24.93 1.64
C GLU A 492 -4.05 -24.49 2.69
N LEU A 493 -3.84 -23.19 2.82
CA LEU A 493 -2.90 -22.64 3.80
C LEU A 493 -3.33 -22.92 5.24
N ALA A 494 -4.63 -22.83 5.53
CA ALA A 494 -5.20 -23.16 6.84
C ALA A 494 -5.06 -24.65 7.17
N ALA A 495 -5.36 -25.53 6.20
CA ALA A 495 -5.25 -26.96 6.40
C ALA A 495 -3.79 -27.38 6.64
N SER A 496 -2.86 -26.88 5.83
CA SER A 496 -1.43 -27.19 5.96
C SER A 496 -0.85 -26.72 7.30
N VAL A 497 -1.18 -25.50 7.76
CA VAL A 497 -0.69 -25.01 9.06
C VAL A 497 -1.33 -25.73 10.24
N VAL A 498 -2.61 -26.11 10.17
CA VAL A 498 -3.27 -26.89 11.24
C VAL A 498 -2.67 -28.29 11.35
N GLU A 499 -2.41 -28.94 10.22
CA GLU A 499 -1.70 -30.22 10.18
C GLU A 499 -0.29 -30.09 10.78
N ALA A 500 0.46 -29.05 10.40
CA ALA A 500 1.79 -28.77 10.95
C ALA A 500 1.78 -28.52 12.47
N ILE A 501 0.81 -27.75 12.96
CA ILE A 501 0.58 -27.54 14.40
C ILE A 501 0.35 -28.89 15.08
N SER A 502 -0.46 -29.77 14.48
CA SER A 502 -0.79 -31.08 15.04
C SER A 502 0.43 -31.99 15.21
N GLN A 503 1.44 -31.87 14.35
CA GLN A 503 2.69 -32.65 14.42
C GLN A 503 3.78 -31.99 15.27
N GLU A 504 3.68 -30.70 15.60
CA GLU A 504 4.74 -29.99 16.31
C GLU A 504 4.82 -30.39 17.80
N GLU A 505 5.99 -30.88 18.23
CA GLU A 505 6.21 -31.37 19.60
C GLU A 505 7.38 -30.68 20.33
N SER A 506 8.32 -30.09 19.61
CA SER A 506 9.60 -29.61 20.17
C SER A 506 9.80 -28.10 20.05
N SER A 507 9.44 -27.50 18.92
CA SER A 507 9.81 -26.13 18.58
C SER A 507 8.72 -25.15 19.00
N ASN A 508 8.97 -24.43 20.11
CA ASN A 508 8.08 -23.35 20.54
C ASN A 508 8.05 -22.19 19.53
N GLU A 509 9.18 -21.89 18.88
CA GLU A 509 9.25 -20.83 17.87
C GLU A 509 8.42 -21.16 16.62
N ALA A 510 8.48 -22.41 16.15
CA ALA A 510 7.66 -22.85 15.02
C ALA A 510 6.17 -22.79 15.40
N LEU A 511 5.79 -23.35 16.55
CA LEU A 511 4.41 -23.31 17.02
C LEU A 511 3.89 -21.87 17.16
N HIS A 512 4.69 -20.98 17.74
CA HIS A 512 4.33 -19.57 17.88
C HIS A 512 4.05 -18.92 16.53
N GLY A 513 4.95 -19.10 15.56
CA GLY A 513 4.79 -18.58 14.21
C GLY A 513 3.53 -19.13 13.53
N MET A 514 3.30 -20.45 13.60
CA MET A 514 2.14 -21.10 13.00
C MET A 514 0.82 -20.57 13.58
N LEU A 515 0.73 -20.43 14.91
CA LEU A 515 -0.46 -19.90 15.56
C LEU A 515 -0.72 -18.44 15.20
N LEU A 516 0.34 -17.62 15.13
CA LEU A 516 0.21 -16.21 14.76
C LEU A 516 -0.26 -16.06 13.32
N ALA A 517 0.32 -16.84 12.41
CA ALA A 517 -0.02 -16.84 10.99
C ALA A 517 -1.47 -17.30 10.75
N LEU A 518 -1.88 -18.43 11.35
CA LEU A 518 -3.26 -18.91 11.31
C LEU A 518 -4.22 -17.89 11.92
N GLY A 519 -3.83 -17.27 13.04
CA GLY A 519 -4.61 -16.25 13.70
C GLY A 519 -4.93 -15.06 12.78
N PHE A 520 -3.95 -14.51 12.05
CA PHE A 520 -4.20 -13.42 11.11
C PHE A 520 -4.97 -13.86 9.86
N LEU A 521 -4.81 -15.10 9.42
CA LEU A 521 -5.58 -15.64 8.31
C LEU A 521 -7.08 -15.62 8.63
N VAL A 522 -7.44 -16.01 9.87
CA VAL A 522 -8.82 -16.13 10.36
C VAL A 522 -9.38 -14.83 10.96
N TYR A 523 -8.53 -13.98 11.54
CA TYR A 523 -8.99 -12.78 12.23
C TYR A 523 -9.69 -11.82 11.25
N CYS A 524 -10.89 -11.39 11.61
CA CYS A 524 -11.83 -10.69 10.73
C CYS A 524 -12.20 -11.37 9.39
N ALA A 525 -11.94 -12.68 9.19
CA ALA A 525 -12.36 -13.41 7.99
C ALA A 525 -13.88 -13.69 7.97
N PRO A 526 -14.52 -13.83 6.79
CA PRO A 526 -15.94 -14.15 6.67
C PRO A 526 -16.35 -15.41 7.44
N LEU A 527 -17.35 -15.28 8.32
CA LEU A 527 -17.78 -16.38 9.21
C LEU A 527 -18.56 -17.50 8.49
N GLU A 528 -19.07 -17.22 7.29
CA GLU A 528 -19.88 -18.14 6.48
C GLU A 528 -19.09 -18.71 5.27
N GLY A 529 -17.76 -18.67 5.31
CA GLY A 529 -16.87 -19.18 4.26
C GLY A 529 -16.35 -20.61 4.45
N ASP A 530 -15.81 -21.17 3.38
CA ASP A 530 -15.14 -22.47 3.31
C ASP A 530 -13.88 -22.54 4.17
N LEU A 531 -13.16 -21.42 4.37
CA LEU A 531 -12.06 -21.35 5.35
C LEU A 531 -12.54 -21.76 6.75
N ILE A 532 -13.63 -21.16 7.21
CA ILE A 532 -14.18 -21.42 8.55
C ILE A 532 -14.78 -22.82 8.62
N ASN A 533 -15.41 -23.30 7.55
CA ASN A 533 -15.92 -24.66 7.48
C ASN A 533 -14.79 -25.70 7.55
N CYS A 534 -13.68 -25.47 6.83
CA CYS A 534 -12.49 -26.31 6.87
C CYS A 534 -11.94 -26.43 8.30
N LEU A 535 -11.73 -25.30 8.99
CA LEU A 535 -11.21 -25.28 10.36
C LEU A 535 -12.10 -26.04 11.35
N ARG A 536 -13.42 -25.98 11.17
CA ARG A 536 -14.39 -26.75 11.97
C ARG A 536 -14.28 -28.25 11.68
N ILE A 537 -14.19 -28.63 10.40
CA ILE A 537 -14.08 -30.05 9.98
C ILE A 537 -12.81 -30.68 10.52
N MET A 538 -11.70 -29.92 10.54
CA MET A 538 -10.40 -30.39 11.03
C MET A 538 -10.26 -30.39 12.55
N ASP A 539 -11.29 -29.95 13.31
CA ASP A 539 -11.19 -29.72 14.75
C ASP A 539 -9.93 -28.90 15.12
N ALA A 540 -9.74 -27.77 14.42
CA ALA A 540 -8.57 -26.92 14.61
C ALA A 540 -8.50 -26.38 16.05
N GLU A 541 -9.65 -26.08 16.67
CA GLU A 541 -9.74 -25.69 18.08
C GLU A 541 -9.18 -26.80 19.00
N GLY A 542 -9.69 -28.03 18.89
CA GLY A 542 -9.23 -29.15 19.71
C GLY A 542 -7.73 -29.42 19.52
N THR A 543 -7.26 -29.38 18.26
CA THR A 543 -5.85 -29.55 17.89
C THR A 543 -4.95 -28.54 18.59
N ILE A 544 -5.29 -27.25 18.51
CA ILE A 544 -4.49 -26.18 19.12
C ILE A 544 -4.51 -26.27 20.64
N LEU A 545 -5.69 -26.48 21.24
CA LEU A 545 -5.81 -26.59 22.71
C LEU A 545 -5.07 -27.80 23.27
N GLY A 546 -4.99 -28.90 22.49
CA GLY A 546 -4.21 -30.08 22.83
C GLY A 546 -2.72 -29.78 23.08
N LYS A 547 -2.17 -28.78 22.37
CA LYS A 547 -0.74 -28.38 22.48
C LYS A 547 -0.39 -27.71 23.80
N LYS A 548 -1.38 -27.32 24.61
CA LYS A 548 -1.14 -26.71 25.92
C LYS A 548 -0.35 -27.61 26.88
N LYS A 549 -0.45 -28.93 26.72
CA LYS A 549 0.32 -29.90 27.51
C LYS A 549 1.81 -29.85 27.20
N SER A 550 2.16 -29.80 25.92
CA SER A 550 3.55 -29.77 25.45
C SER A 550 4.16 -28.35 25.51
N PHE A 551 3.33 -27.31 25.34
CA PHE A 551 3.76 -25.92 25.29
C PHE A 551 3.00 -25.03 26.29
N PRO A 552 3.16 -25.24 27.61
CA PRO A 552 2.35 -24.58 28.63
C PRO A 552 2.59 -23.05 28.71
N LYS A 553 3.70 -22.57 28.16
CA LYS A 553 4.08 -21.14 28.16
C LYS A 553 3.63 -20.39 26.91
N GLU A 554 3.00 -21.05 25.94
CA GLU A 554 2.58 -20.38 24.70
C GLU A 554 1.18 -19.74 24.87
N PRO A 555 1.10 -18.40 25.02
CA PRO A 555 -0.19 -17.71 25.21
C PRO A 555 -1.09 -17.75 23.97
N LEU A 556 -0.54 -17.85 22.75
CA LEU A 556 -1.35 -17.90 21.52
C LEU A 556 -2.24 -19.14 21.46
N ILE A 557 -1.93 -20.22 22.17
CA ILE A 557 -2.81 -21.40 22.25
C ILE A 557 -4.19 -21.03 22.79
N THR A 558 -4.24 -20.18 23.81
CA THR A 558 -5.51 -19.77 24.42
C THR A 558 -6.19 -18.69 23.57
N GLU A 559 -5.42 -17.74 23.03
CA GLU A 559 -5.94 -16.64 22.21
C GLU A 559 -6.50 -17.14 20.86
N VAL A 560 -5.76 -17.98 20.15
CA VAL A 560 -6.21 -18.55 18.86
C VAL A 560 -7.21 -19.69 19.10
N GLY A 561 -6.90 -20.65 19.97
CA GLY A 561 -7.76 -21.80 20.20
C GLY A 561 -9.09 -21.44 20.86
N SER A 562 -9.06 -20.93 22.10
CA SER A 562 -10.27 -20.69 22.88
C SER A 562 -11.04 -19.43 22.48
N GLU A 563 -10.35 -18.31 22.23
CA GLU A 563 -11.03 -17.04 21.90
C GLU A 563 -11.39 -16.98 20.41
N LEU A 564 -10.40 -16.98 19.51
CA LEU A 564 -10.64 -16.79 18.08
C LEU A 564 -11.43 -17.94 17.45
N LEU A 565 -10.98 -19.18 17.58
CA LEU A 565 -11.67 -20.33 16.99
C LEU A 565 -12.90 -20.73 17.82
N GLY A 566 -12.74 -20.92 19.14
CA GLY A 566 -13.83 -21.38 20.00
C GLY A 566 -15.00 -20.39 20.09
N LYS A 567 -14.77 -19.18 20.59
CA LYS A 567 -15.86 -18.17 20.71
C LYS A 567 -16.16 -17.47 19.39
N GLY A 568 -15.16 -17.22 18.56
CA GLY A 568 -15.32 -16.47 17.32
C GLY A 568 -16.01 -17.25 16.21
N LEU A 569 -15.85 -18.57 16.17
CA LEU A 569 -16.47 -19.43 15.14
C LEU A 569 -17.68 -20.22 15.67
N ALA A 570 -18.10 -20.02 16.92
CA ALA A 570 -19.32 -20.63 17.44
C ALA A 570 -20.54 -20.19 16.62
N ARG A 571 -21.33 -21.15 16.12
CA ARG A 571 -22.63 -20.86 15.50
C ARG A 571 -23.52 -20.19 16.56
N ARG A 572 -23.90 -18.94 16.33
CA ARG A 572 -24.95 -18.27 17.11
C ARG A 572 -26.33 -18.72 16.64
#